data_AF-A0A0D2JEH2-F1
#
_entry.id   AF-A0A0D2JEH2-F1
#
_cell.length_a   1.000
_cell.length_b   1.000
_cell.length_c   1.000
_cell.angle_alpha   90.00
_cell.angle_beta   90.00
_cell.angle_gamma   90.00
#
_symmetry.space_group_name_H-M   'P 1'
#
loop_
_entity.id
_entity.type
_entity.pdbx_description
1 polymer ?
#
loop_
_entity_poly.entity_id
_entity_poly.type
_entity_poly.pdbx_seq_one_letter_code
_entity_poly.pdbx_strand_id
1 'polypeptide(L)'
;MTAPVLARVQSGNVTVGFYNPYKYQGPTGSAAPAPTDPSVYIQQLPSLEVYVLSYGGLTSSATQKQKRDELAAALKAAKLPFDSSTWFTAGYDAPYQLLNRHNEVMIPATPVAPAAPATAPAKAVPAAAAKASPVAAAAKAATASPAAKPALTSPVAKPAAAGRKLKL
;
A
#
# COMPACT_ATOMS: atom_id res chain seq x y z
N MET A 1 0.59 -5.45 -12.01
CA MET A 1 0.52 -4.99 -10.61
C MET A 1 1.57 -3.91 -10.43
N THR A 2 1.26 -2.87 -9.66
CA THR A 2 2.18 -1.78 -9.31
C THR A 2 2.52 -1.85 -7.83
N ALA A 3 3.66 -1.29 -7.46
CA ALA A 3 4.02 -1.03 -6.07
C ALA A 3 4.22 0.48 -5.86
N PRO A 4 4.02 0.99 -4.63
CA PRO A 4 3.46 0.28 -3.47
C PRO A 4 1.94 0.12 -3.54
N VAL A 5 1.40 -0.74 -2.67
CA VAL A 5 -0.01 -0.68 -2.27
C VAL A 5 -0.12 0.34 -1.14
N LEU A 6 -0.93 1.37 -1.35
CA LEU A 6 -1.12 2.45 -0.39
C LEU A 6 -2.38 2.19 0.42
N ALA A 7 -2.33 2.33 1.74
CA ALA A 7 -3.54 2.39 2.57
C ALA A 7 -3.59 3.72 3.33
N ARG A 8 -4.66 4.49 3.12
CA ARG A 8 -4.97 5.71 3.87
C ARG A 8 -5.81 5.35 5.08
N VAL A 9 -5.40 5.82 6.24
CA VAL A 9 -6.12 5.66 7.51
C VAL A 9 -6.59 7.04 7.97
N GLN A 10 -7.90 7.21 8.06
CA GLN A 10 -8.53 8.48 8.45
C GLN A 10 -9.80 8.20 9.26
N SER A 11 -9.88 8.73 10.49
CA SER A 11 -11.06 8.61 11.36
C SER A 11 -11.62 7.18 11.49
N GLY A 12 -10.73 6.18 11.59
CA GLY A 12 -11.11 4.76 11.69
C GLY A 12 -11.44 4.07 10.37
N ASN A 13 -11.57 4.81 9.26
CA ASN A 13 -11.73 4.25 7.93
C ASN A 13 -10.37 3.95 7.30
N VAL A 14 -10.29 2.85 6.57
CA VAL A 14 -9.11 2.44 5.82
C VAL A 14 -9.48 2.38 4.34
N THR A 15 -8.83 3.18 3.51
CA THR A 15 -8.96 3.14 2.05
C THR A 15 -7.70 2.57 1.45
N VAL A 16 -7.81 1.44 0.73
CA VAL A 16 -6.68 0.84 0.01
C VAL A 16 -6.69 1.32 -1.44
N GLY A 17 -5.54 1.76 -1.92
CA GLY A 17 -5.34 2.31 -3.25
C GLY A 17 -4.18 1.64 -3.97
N PHE A 18 -4.35 1.48 -5.28
CA PHE A 18 -3.32 0.99 -6.19
C PHE A 18 -2.94 2.11 -7.14
N TYR A 19 -1.64 2.25 -7.37
CA TYR A 19 -1.15 3.18 -8.37
C TYR A 19 -1.59 2.74 -9.76
N ASN A 20 -2.31 3.59 -10.48
CA ASN A 20 -2.69 3.28 -11.86
C ASN A 20 -1.48 3.50 -12.78
N PRO A 21 -1.01 2.53 -13.58
CA PRO A 21 0.12 2.76 -14.50
C PRO A 21 -0.06 3.97 -15.42
N TYR A 22 1.03 4.69 -15.73
CA TYR A 22 1.00 5.93 -16.53
C TYR A 22 0.20 5.84 -17.84
N LYS A 23 0.25 4.68 -18.52
CA LYS A 23 -0.51 4.44 -19.76
C LYS A 23 -2.04 4.57 -19.60
N TYR A 24 -2.55 4.52 -18.37
CA TYR A 24 -3.96 4.67 -18.03
C TYR A 24 -4.28 6.00 -17.31
N GLN A 25 -3.28 6.88 -17.12
CA GLN A 25 -3.43 8.18 -16.45
C GLN A 25 -3.63 9.34 -17.44
N GLY A 26 -4.44 9.15 -18.49
CA GLY A 26 -4.70 10.20 -19.48
C GLY A 26 -5.20 11.52 -18.85
N PRO A 27 -5.26 12.63 -19.62
CA PRO A 27 -5.53 13.98 -19.09
C PRO A 27 -6.80 14.13 -18.23
N THR A 28 -7.75 13.20 -18.40
CA THR A 28 -9.05 13.17 -17.70
C THR A 28 -9.23 11.94 -16.79
N GLY A 29 -8.22 11.09 -16.64
CA GLY A 29 -8.37 9.77 -15.98
C GLY A 29 -9.19 8.74 -16.79
N SER A 30 -9.72 9.09 -17.97
CA SER A 30 -10.62 8.24 -18.78
C SER A 30 -9.99 6.98 -19.38
N ALA A 31 -8.68 6.79 -19.28
CA ALA A 31 -8.02 5.60 -19.82
C ALA A 31 -8.01 4.42 -18.84
N ALA A 32 -8.36 4.65 -17.57
CA ALA A 32 -8.55 3.56 -16.61
C ALA A 32 -9.85 2.80 -16.93
N PRO A 33 -9.82 1.45 -16.96
CA PRO A 33 -11.04 0.67 -17.15
C PRO A 33 -12.02 0.94 -16.00
N ALA A 34 -13.31 1.03 -16.34
CA ALA A 34 -14.36 1.23 -15.35
C ALA A 34 -14.37 0.06 -14.34
N PRO A 35 -14.36 0.34 -13.01
CA PRO A 35 -14.53 -0.71 -12.02
C PRO A 35 -15.87 -1.42 -12.18
N THR A 36 -15.86 -2.75 -12.05
CA THR A 36 -17.10 -3.56 -12.07
C THR A 36 -17.77 -3.64 -10.70
N ASP A 37 -17.01 -3.38 -9.63
CA ASP A 37 -17.47 -3.39 -8.25
C ASP A 37 -17.77 -1.95 -7.80
N PRO A 38 -18.99 -1.66 -7.29
CA PRO A 38 -19.37 -0.30 -6.86
C PRO A 38 -18.58 0.22 -5.65
N SER A 39 -17.90 -0.65 -4.89
CA SER A 39 -17.01 -0.24 -3.78
C SER A 39 -15.65 0.26 -4.26
N VAL A 40 -15.31 0.03 -5.52
CA VAL A 40 -14.05 0.44 -6.15
C VAL A 40 -14.29 1.67 -7.00
N TYR A 41 -13.48 2.70 -6.79
CA TYR A 41 -13.56 3.95 -7.52
C TYR A 41 -12.18 4.43 -7.92
N ILE A 42 -12.13 5.26 -8.96
CA ILE A 42 -10.90 5.92 -9.39
C ILE A 42 -10.75 7.18 -8.53
N GLN A 43 -9.65 7.27 -7.78
CA GLN A 43 -9.32 8.42 -6.96
C GLN A 43 -8.18 9.21 -7.60
N GLN A 44 -8.37 10.51 -7.81
CA GLN A 44 -7.28 11.42 -8.15
C GLN A 44 -6.67 11.96 -6.86
N LEU A 45 -5.44 11.57 -6.57
CA LEU A 45 -4.68 12.11 -5.44
C LEU A 45 -4.07 13.46 -5.86
N PRO A 46 -4.34 14.57 -5.15
CA PRO A 46 -3.64 15.82 -5.40
C PRO A 46 -2.15 15.67 -5.03
N SER A 47 -1.34 16.63 -5.48
CA SER A 47 0.05 16.73 -5.02
C SER A 47 0.07 16.80 -3.50
N LEU A 48 0.87 15.94 -2.88
CA LEU A 48 0.92 15.75 -1.43
C LEU A 48 2.37 15.66 -0.98
N GLU A 49 2.73 16.47 0.00
CA GLU A 49 4.01 16.37 0.70
C GLU A 49 3.83 15.54 1.98
N VAL A 50 4.71 14.56 2.17
CA VAL A 50 4.62 13.61 3.28
C VAL A 50 5.98 13.40 3.93
N TYR A 51 5.97 13.21 5.25
CA TYR A 51 7.10 12.67 5.98
C TYR A 51 7.00 11.15 6.00
N VAL A 52 8.11 10.45 5.79
CA VAL A 52 8.15 8.99 5.64
C VAL A 52 9.05 8.37 6.71
N LEU A 53 8.58 7.29 7.31
CA LEU A 53 9.39 6.40 8.14
C LEU A 53 9.36 4.99 7.55
N SER A 54 10.51 4.55 7.05
CA SER A 54 10.70 3.20 6.50
C SER A 54 11.12 2.22 7.59
N TYR A 55 10.60 1.00 7.54
CA TYR A 55 10.90 -0.05 8.49
C TYR A 55 10.75 -1.45 7.89
N GLY A 56 11.51 -2.40 8.43
CA GLY A 56 11.49 -3.78 8.02
C GLY A 56 10.59 -4.69 8.86
N GLY A 57 10.48 -5.95 8.43
CA GLY A 57 9.85 -7.04 9.18
C GLY A 57 8.36 -7.24 8.89
N LEU A 58 7.73 -8.08 9.72
CA LEU A 58 6.29 -8.32 9.64
C LEU A 58 5.52 -7.08 10.12
N THR A 59 4.49 -6.73 9.36
CA THR A 59 3.66 -5.56 9.65
C THR A 59 2.28 -6.01 10.10
N SER A 60 1.76 -5.36 11.14
CA SER A 60 0.40 -5.48 11.63
C SER A 60 -0.17 -4.08 11.85
N SER A 61 -1.48 -3.95 12.03
CA SER A 61 -2.09 -2.65 12.34
C SER A 61 -1.51 -2.02 13.62
N ALA A 62 -1.13 -2.84 14.61
CA ALA A 62 -0.46 -2.40 15.81
C ALA A 62 0.96 -1.87 15.53
N THR A 63 1.74 -2.62 14.74
CA THR A 63 3.10 -2.20 14.32
C THR A 63 3.05 -0.91 13.52
N GLN A 64 2.11 -0.78 12.58
CA GLN A 64 1.92 0.43 11.78
C GLN A 64 1.58 1.63 12.68
N LYS A 65 0.69 1.46 13.65
CA LYS A 65 0.36 2.52 14.61
C LYS A 65 1.58 2.92 15.45
N GLN A 66 2.35 1.95 15.94
CA GLN A 66 3.57 2.22 16.70
C GLN A 66 4.58 3.02 15.86
N LYS A 67 4.82 2.61 14.61
CA LYS A 67 5.72 3.31 13.69
C LYS A 67 5.22 4.71 13.31
N ARG A 68 3.91 4.91 13.23
CA ARG A 68 3.29 6.23 13.09
C ARG A 68 3.53 7.11 14.32
N ASP A 69 3.36 6.55 15.52
CA ASP A 69 3.58 7.27 16.78
C ASP A 69 5.05 7.67 16.94
N GLU A 70 5.98 6.79 16.54
CA GLU A 70 7.43 7.05 16.48
C GLU A 70 7.77 8.21 15.53
N LEU A 71 7.23 8.19 14.30
CA LEU A 71 7.40 9.27 13.33
C LEU A 71 6.81 10.59 13.86
N ALA A 72 5.60 10.57 14.42
CA ALA A 72 4.96 11.76 14.96
C ALA A 72 5.76 12.36 16.15
N ALA A 73 6.36 11.52 16.99
CA ALA A 73 7.23 11.98 18.08
C ALA A 73 8.49 12.66 17.54
N ALA A 74 9.13 12.09 16.52
CA ALA A 74 10.30 12.69 15.85
C ALA A 74 9.96 14.04 15.21
N LEU A 75 8.81 14.15 14.52
CA LEU A 75 8.35 15.41 13.91
C LEU A 75 8.06 16.48 14.96
N LYS A 76 7.45 16.11 16.10
CA LYS A 76 7.24 17.04 17.23
C LYS A 76 8.55 17.53 17.81
N ALA A 77 9.53 16.65 18.01
CA ALA A 77 10.85 17.02 18.51
C ALA A 77 11.57 17.98 17.55
N ALA A 78 11.41 17.77 16.23
CA ALA A 78 11.93 18.63 15.18
C ALA A 78 11.12 19.92 14.96
N LYS A 79 9.99 20.10 15.66
CA LYS A 79 9.04 21.23 15.50
C LYS A 79 8.53 21.39 14.06
N LEU A 80 8.37 20.28 13.34
CA LEU A 80 7.83 20.27 11.99
C LEU A 80 6.30 20.21 12.02
N PRO A 81 5.59 21.02 11.22
CA PRO A 81 4.14 20.96 11.14
C PRO A 81 3.70 19.71 10.36
N PHE A 82 2.75 18.96 10.90
CA PHE A 82 2.15 17.79 10.25
C PHE A 82 0.68 17.63 10.60
N ASP A 83 -0.09 16.99 9.71
CA ASP A 83 -1.48 16.63 9.96
C ASP A 83 -1.55 15.30 10.72
N SER A 84 -2.13 15.30 11.92
CA SER A 84 -2.29 14.09 12.73
C SER A 84 -3.61 13.34 12.49
N SER A 85 -4.52 13.90 11.69
CA SER A 85 -5.84 13.32 11.39
C SER A 85 -5.77 12.15 10.42
N THR A 86 -4.80 12.18 9.50
CA THR A 86 -4.66 11.24 8.41
C THR A 86 -3.23 10.76 8.31
N TRP A 87 -3.06 9.48 8.04
CA TRP A 87 -1.75 8.89 7.77
C TRP A 87 -1.87 7.78 6.74
N PHE A 88 -0.75 7.41 6.14
CA PHE A 88 -0.69 6.41 5.09
C PHE A 88 0.27 5.29 5.46
N THR A 89 0.05 4.13 4.87
CA THR A 89 1.01 3.03 4.87
C THR A 89 1.29 2.61 3.44
N ALA A 90 2.54 2.29 3.14
CA ALA A 90 2.93 1.74 1.85
C ALA A 90 3.54 0.35 2.06
N GLY A 91 2.90 -0.66 1.46
CA GLY A 91 3.39 -2.03 1.40
C GLY A 91 3.94 -2.33 0.02
N TYR A 92 5.22 -2.71 -0.05
CA TYR A 92 5.90 -3.01 -1.31
C TYR A 92 5.90 -4.51 -1.59
N ASP A 93 6.06 -5.32 -0.55
CA ASP A 93 6.17 -6.77 -0.65
C ASP A 93 4.84 -7.49 -0.43
N ALA A 94 4.69 -8.62 -1.12
CA ALA A 94 3.54 -9.51 -1.00
C ALA A 94 3.35 -9.99 0.45
N PRO A 95 2.10 -10.28 0.88
CA PRO A 95 1.80 -10.71 2.24
C PRO A 95 2.47 -12.03 2.66
N TYR A 96 2.89 -12.85 1.69
CA TYR A 96 3.57 -14.13 1.94
C TYR A 96 5.10 -14.01 2.07
N GLN A 97 5.67 -12.84 1.78
CA GLN A 97 7.11 -12.61 1.89
C GLN A 97 7.44 -12.29 3.35
N LEU A 98 7.98 -13.26 4.11
CA LEU A 98 8.17 -13.09 5.56
C LEU A 98 9.49 -12.40 5.95
N LEU A 99 10.50 -12.44 5.08
CA LEU A 99 11.84 -11.91 5.35
C LEU A 99 12.13 -10.69 4.46
N ASN A 100 12.92 -9.75 4.99
CA ASN A 100 13.48 -8.60 4.27
C ASN A 100 12.45 -7.66 3.60
N ARG A 101 11.25 -7.53 4.20
CA ARG A 101 10.20 -6.65 3.71
C ARG A 101 10.55 -5.18 3.90
N HIS A 102 10.12 -4.34 2.97
CA HIS A 102 10.12 -2.88 3.05
C HIS A 102 8.69 -2.38 3.27
N ASN A 103 8.49 -1.69 4.40
CA ASN A 103 7.22 -1.05 4.73
C ASN A 103 7.47 0.40 5.10
N GLU A 104 6.50 1.26 4.83
CA GLU A 104 6.59 2.68 5.17
C GLU A 104 5.31 3.16 5.86
N VAL A 105 5.48 4.04 6.84
CA VAL A 105 4.42 4.88 7.37
C VAL A 105 4.66 6.31 6.91
N MET A 106 3.60 7.00 6.48
CA MET A 106 3.68 8.37 6.00
C MET A 106 2.68 9.27 6.73
N ILE A 107 3.10 10.48 7.08
CA ILE A 107 2.24 11.52 7.67
C ILE A 107 2.30 12.76 6.77
N PRO A 108 1.15 13.31 6.32
CA PRO A 108 1.13 14.55 5.55
C PRO A 108 1.75 15.72 6.29
N ALA A 109 2.57 16.49 5.59
CA ALA A 109 2.93 17.81 6.06
C ALA A 109 1.68 18.69 6.06
N THR A 110 1.50 19.52 7.09
CA THR A 110 0.40 20.50 7.05
C THR A 110 0.75 21.54 6.00
N PRO A 111 -0.09 21.76 4.98
CA PRO A 111 0.17 22.84 4.04
C PRO A 111 0.00 24.16 4.79
N VAL A 112 1.11 24.82 5.08
CA VAL A 112 1.10 26.25 5.40
C VAL A 112 0.60 26.93 4.11
N ALA A 113 -0.49 27.71 4.22
CA ALA A 113 -1.21 28.35 3.10
C ALA A 113 -0.30 28.91 1.99
N PRO A 114 -0.75 28.92 0.72
CA PRO A 114 0.05 28.57 -0.44
C PRO A 114 1.18 29.58 -0.66
N ALA A 115 2.41 29.18 -0.41
CA ALA A 115 3.50 29.70 -1.22
C ALA A 115 3.29 29.13 -2.63
N ALA A 116 2.95 30.01 -3.56
CA ALA A 116 2.85 29.73 -4.99
C ALA A 116 3.99 28.82 -5.47
N PRO A 117 3.80 27.96 -6.49
CA PRO A 117 4.92 27.39 -7.21
C PRO A 117 5.55 28.50 -8.09
N ALA A 118 6.28 29.41 -7.45
CA ALA A 118 7.42 30.06 -8.05
C ALA A 118 8.53 29.00 -8.14
N THR A 119 8.73 28.50 -9.36
CA THR A 119 10.03 28.31 -9.99
C THR A 119 11.22 27.95 -9.06
N ALA A 120 11.59 26.66 -9.11
CA ALA A 120 12.95 26.11 -9.02
C ALA A 120 13.69 26.07 -7.65
N PRO A 121 14.71 25.20 -7.48
CA PRO A 121 15.04 23.94 -8.17
C PRO A 121 15.01 22.73 -7.24
N ALA A 122 14.86 21.55 -7.84
CA ALA A 122 15.18 20.28 -7.20
C ALA A 122 16.62 20.30 -6.70
N LYS A 123 16.82 20.47 -5.39
CA LYS A 123 18.00 19.94 -4.72
C LYS A 123 17.66 18.52 -4.31
N ALA A 124 18.03 17.60 -5.18
CA ALA A 124 17.98 16.17 -4.94
C ALA A 124 18.50 15.87 -3.54
N VAL A 125 17.68 15.17 -2.75
CA VAL A 125 18.21 14.38 -1.65
C VAL A 125 19.12 13.33 -2.31
N PRO A 126 20.43 13.31 -2.01
CA PRO A 126 21.33 12.43 -2.71
C PRO A 126 20.93 10.99 -2.41
N ALA A 127 20.65 10.25 -3.48
CA ALA A 127 20.64 8.80 -3.48
C ALA A 127 22.02 8.31 -3.01
N ALA A 128 22.13 7.89 -1.75
CA ALA A 128 23.30 7.20 -1.24
C ALA A 128 23.27 5.73 -1.71
N ALA A 129 23.80 5.54 -2.91
CA ALA A 129 24.43 4.34 -3.46
C ALA A 129 24.03 2.96 -2.90
N ALA A 130 23.21 2.24 -3.65
CA ALA A 130 23.37 0.79 -3.84
C ALA A 130 23.44 0.51 -5.35
N LYS A 131 24.46 -0.23 -5.74
CA LYS A 131 25.04 -0.31 -7.08
C LYS A 131 24.05 -0.72 -8.18
N ALA A 132 24.19 -0.07 -9.34
CA ALA A 132 23.46 -0.34 -10.56
C ALA A 132 23.80 -1.71 -11.17
N SER A 133 22.80 -2.38 -11.73
CA SER A 133 22.98 -3.30 -12.87
C SER A 133 21.75 -3.24 -13.78
N PRO A 134 21.94 -3.18 -15.11
CA PRO A 134 20.91 -2.79 -16.06
C PRO A 134 20.17 -4.03 -16.61
N VAL A 135 18.88 -3.89 -16.95
CA VAL A 135 18.21 -4.85 -17.83
C VAL A 135 17.77 -4.14 -19.10
N ALA A 136 18.66 -4.23 -20.09
CA ALA A 136 18.33 -4.11 -21.50
C ALA A 136 17.51 -5.34 -21.96
N ALA A 137 16.76 -5.11 -23.02
CA ALA A 137 15.89 -6.01 -23.74
C ALA A 137 16.45 -7.41 -24.06
N ALA A 138 15.57 -8.41 -24.11
CA ALA A 138 15.48 -9.38 -25.21
C ALA A 138 14.23 -10.26 -25.09
N ALA A 139 13.47 -10.34 -26.19
CA ALA A 139 12.42 -11.32 -26.43
C ALA A 139 13.02 -12.66 -26.90
N LYS A 140 12.32 -13.79 -26.67
CA LYS A 140 11.85 -14.77 -27.70
C LYS A 140 11.50 -16.17 -27.12
N ALA A 141 10.30 -16.61 -27.52
CA ALA A 141 9.66 -17.94 -27.67
C ALA A 141 10.27 -19.28 -27.17
N ALA A 142 9.39 -20.17 -26.65
CA ALA A 142 9.20 -21.61 -27.01
C ALA A 142 8.29 -22.31 -25.94
N THR A 143 7.01 -22.62 -26.21
CA THR A 143 6.43 -23.95 -26.57
C THR A 143 6.69 -25.14 -25.63
N ALA A 144 5.63 -25.65 -24.97
CA ALA A 144 5.14 -27.06 -25.00
C ALA A 144 4.39 -27.49 -23.71
N SER A 145 3.20 -28.08 -23.90
CA SER A 145 2.34 -28.84 -22.95
C SER A 145 2.75 -30.34 -22.94
N PRO A 146 2.10 -31.35 -22.27
CA PRO A 146 0.98 -31.36 -21.29
C PRO A 146 1.10 -32.41 -20.11
N ALA A 147 0.00 -32.53 -19.33
CA ALA A 147 -0.46 -33.66 -18.46
C ALA A 147 0.08 -33.73 -17.01
N ALA A 148 -0.66 -34.08 -15.94
CA ALA A 148 -1.88 -34.90 -15.81
C ALA A 148 -2.69 -34.55 -14.52
N LYS A 149 -4.00 -34.86 -14.54
CA LYS A 149 -4.93 -34.96 -13.38
C LYS A 149 -4.77 -36.34 -12.67
N PRO A 150 -5.20 -36.55 -11.40
CA PRO A 150 -6.61 -36.86 -11.05
C PRO A 150 -7.12 -36.17 -9.74
N ALA A 151 -8.37 -35.70 -9.69
CA ALA A 151 -9.59 -36.30 -9.05
C ALA A 151 -9.59 -36.23 -7.49
N LEU A 152 -10.38 -35.34 -6.87
CA LEU A 152 -11.76 -35.54 -6.37
C LEU A 152 -11.90 -36.65 -5.32
N THR A 153 -12.10 -36.28 -4.04
CA THR A 153 -13.21 -36.76 -3.18
C THR A 153 -13.32 -35.90 -1.91
N SER A 154 -14.49 -35.31 -1.67
CA SER A 154 -14.97 -34.93 -0.33
C SER A 154 -15.61 -36.16 0.36
N PRO A 155 -15.93 -36.09 1.66
CA PRO A 155 -17.36 -35.90 1.95
C PRO A 155 -17.70 -34.99 3.14
N VAL A 156 -18.90 -34.42 3.01
CA VAL A 156 -19.75 -33.76 4.01
C VAL A 156 -20.23 -34.77 5.07
N ALA A 157 -20.30 -34.34 6.34
CA ALA A 157 -21.18 -34.96 7.34
C ALA A 157 -21.67 -33.95 8.40
N LYS A 158 -23.00 -33.90 8.57
CA LYS A 158 -23.86 -33.33 9.64
C LYS A 158 -25.23 -34.07 9.51
N PRO A 159 -26.18 -34.15 10.48
CA PRO A 159 -26.31 -33.66 11.88
C PRO A 159 -26.78 -34.72 12.93
N ALA A 160 -26.82 -34.34 14.22
CA ALA A 160 -27.87 -34.62 15.26
C ALA A 160 -27.39 -34.04 16.61
N ALA A 161 -28.05 -33.16 17.38
CA ALA A 161 -29.39 -33.09 17.99
C ALA A 161 -29.44 -33.56 19.48
N ALA A 162 -29.99 -32.66 20.31
CA ALA A 162 -30.66 -32.85 21.62
C ALA A 162 -29.84 -32.96 22.93
N GLY A 163 -30.19 -32.11 23.92
CA GLY A 163 -29.86 -32.32 25.33
C GLY A 163 -29.91 -31.08 26.24
N ARG A 164 -31.11 -30.61 26.62
CA ARG A 164 -31.36 -29.65 27.73
C ARG A 164 -30.80 -30.19 29.07
N LYS A 165 -30.30 -29.31 29.95
CA LYS A 165 -30.94 -28.98 31.24
C LYS A 165 -30.20 -27.90 32.04
N LEU A 166 -31.02 -27.00 32.57
CA LEU A 166 -30.80 -25.93 33.54
C LEU A 166 -30.61 -26.52 34.95
N LYS A 167 -29.75 -25.93 35.79
CA LYS A 167 -29.83 -26.04 37.26
C LYS A 167 -29.54 -24.67 37.89
N LEU A 168 -30.32 -24.41 38.94
CA LEU A 168 -30.37 -23.21 39.79
C LEU A 168 -29.01 -22.82 40.36
#